data_AF-A0A952ZS55-F1
#
_entry.id   AF-A0A952ZS55-F1
#
_cell.length_a   1.000
_cell.length_b   1.000
_cell.length_c   1.000
_cell.angle_alpha   90.00
_cell.angle_beta   90.00
_cell.angle_gamma   90.00
#
_symmetry.space_group_name_H-M   'P 1'
#
loop_
_entity.id
_entity.type
_entity.pdbx_description
1 polymer ?
#
loop_
_entity_poly.entity_id
_entity_poly.type
_entity_poly.pdbx_seq_one_letter_code
_entity_poly.pdbx_strand_id
1 'polypeptide(L)'
;MQLRYPREALRKIIEQAMVYQCACPAQVCKAIGQMRELHKYQQECLIDQGADRSVHERIALAAAKAHAELEQCLADVLRLEGWNAETLEMPSDLAKRRRAP
;
A
#
# COMPACT_ATOMS: atom_id res chain seq x y z
N MET A 1 14.04 -2.88 -0.31
CA MET A 1 12.73 -2.46 0.24
C MET A 1 12.14 -3.62 1.04
N GLN A 2 11.80 -3.40 2.31
CA GLN A 2 11.12 -4.41 3.14
C GLN A 2 9.61 -4.38 2.85
N LEU A 3 8.94 -5.54 2.86
CA LEU A 3 7.50 -5.63 2.56
C LEU A 3 6.75 -6.10 3.81
N ARG A 4 5.95 -5.24 4.44
CA ARG A 4 5.04 -5.63 5.52
C ARG A 4 3.79 -6.32 4.99
N TYR A 5 3.28 -5.87 3.84
CA TYR A 5 2.08 -6.42 3.22
C TYR A 5 2.41 -7.04 1.85
N PRO A 6 2.42 -8.36 1.69
CA PRO A 6 2.70 -8.95 0.39
C PRO A 6 1.58 -8.64 -0.63
N ARG A 7 1.81 -8.92 -1.92
CA ARG A 7 0.91 -8.48 -3.01
C ARG A 7 -0.51 -9.03 -2.83
N GLU A 8 -0.62 -10.28 -2.38
CA GLU A 8 -1.87 -10.96 -2.07
C GLU A 8 -2.63 -10.30 -0.91
N ALA A 9 -1.93 -9.79 0.11
CA ALA A 9 -2.54 -9.06 1.21
C ALA A 9 -3.15 -7.73 0.74
N LEU A 10 -2.41 -6.97 -0.08
CA LEU A 10 -2.93 -5.72 -0.67
C LEU A 10 -4.17 -6.00 -1.54
N ARG A 11 -4.14 -7.06 -2.35
CA ARG A 11 -5.28 -7.48 -3.17
C ARG A 11 -6.49 -7.82 -2.31
N LYS A 12 -6.30 -8.64 -1.27
CA LYS A 12 -7.37 -9.04 -0.33
C LYS A 12 -8.04 -7.83 0.34
N ILE A 13 -7.25 -6.83 0.74
CA ILE A 13 -7.78 -5.59 1.34
C ILE A 13 -8.58 -4.79 0.30
N ILE A 14 -8.06 -4.63 -0.92
CA ILE A 14 -8.75 -3.90 -2.00
C ILE A 14 -10.09 -4.56 -2.34
N GLU A 15 -10.13 -5.88 -2.49
CA GLU A 15 -11.35 -6.61 -2.84
C GLU A 15 -12.45 -6.42 -1.77
N GLN A 16 -12.11 -6.56 -0.48
CA GLN A 16 -13.06 -6.31 0.61
C GLN A 16 -13.49 -4.85 0.69
N ALA A 17 -12.55 -3.91 0.58
CA ALA A 17 -12.84 -2.48 0.59
C ALA A 17 -13.84 -2.06 -0.49
N MET A 18 -13.79 -2.66 -1.68
CA MET A 18 -14.74 -2.43 -2.78
C MET A 18 -16.13 -2.97 -2.47
N VAL A 19 -16.23 -4.16 -1.87
CA VAL A 19 -17.52 -4.78 -1.48
C VAL A 19 -18.28 -3.91 -0.49
N TYR A 20 -17.55 -3.29 0.43
CA TYR A 20 -18.14 -2.52 1.53
C TYR A 20 -18.09 -1.00 1.34
N GLN A 21 -17.76 -0.53 0.13
CA GLN A 21 -17.68 0.87 -0.26
C GLN A 21 -16.75 1.71 0.65
N CYS A 22 -15.76 1.07 1.28
CA CYS A 22 -14.73 1.74 2.07
C CYS A 22 -13.52 2.04 1.19
N ALA A 23 -13.51 3.20 0.54
CA ALA A 23 -12.44 3.52 -0.43
C ALA A 23 -11.06 3.71 0.23
N CYS A 24 -10.98 4.12 1.50
CA CYS A 24 -9.73 4.60 2.11
C CYS A 24 -8.62 3.54 2.17
N PRO A 25 -8.83 2.32 2.72
CA PRO A 25 -7.80 1.28 2.71
C PRO A 25 -7.36 0.91 1.30
N ALA A 26 -8.30 0.83 0.35
CA ALA A 26 -8.00 0.51 -1.04
C ALA A 26 -7.12 1.57 -1.73
N GLN A 27 -7.33 2.86 -1.43
CA GLN A 27 -6.47 3.92 -1.98
C GLN A 27 -5.04 3.81 -1.44
N VAL A 28 -4.86 3.54 -0.14
CA VAL A 28 -3.53 3.35 0.44
C VAL A 28 -2.84 2.13 -0.17
N CYS A 29 -3.55 1.01 -0.35
CA CYS A 29 -3.01 -0.18 -1.02
C CYS A 29 -2.54 0.11 -2.46
N LYS A 30 -3.30 0.91 -3.22
CA LYS A 30 -2.91 1.33 -4.58
C LYS A 30 -1.63 2.17 -4.57
N ALA A 31 -1.53 3.13 -3.66
CA ALA A 31 -0.34 3.97 -3.51
C ALA A 31 0.91 3.14 -3.13
N ILE A 32 0.76 2.16 -2.21
CA ILE A 32 1.83 1.20 -1.88
C ILE A 32 2.29 0.47 -3.15
N GLY A 33 1.36 -0.04 -3.95
CA GLY A 33 1.66 -0.71 -5.21
C GLY A 33 2.46 0.19 -6.16
N GLN A 34 2.03 1.44 -6.33
CA GLN A 34 2.74 2.42 -7.17
C GLN A 34 4.16 2.72 -6.69
N MET A 35 4.40 2.83 -5.38
CA MET A 35 5.76 3.02 -4.84
C MET A 35 6.66 1.82 -5.12
N ARG A 36 6.11 0.60 -5.10
CA ARG A 36 6.88 -0.61 -5.44
C ARG A 36 7.27 -0.63 -6.91
N GLU A 37 6.35 -0.32 -7.80
CA GLU A 37 6.64 -0.29 -9.24
C GLU A 37 7.61 0.85 -9.58
N LEU A 38 7.48 2.02 -8.95
CA LEU A 38 8.44 3.11 -9.10
C LEU A 38 9.84 2.69 -8.63
N HIS A 39 9.96 2.12 -7.43
CA HIS A 39 11.24 1.64 -6.91
C HIS A 39 11.87 0.60 -7.85
N LYS A 40 11.07 -0.38 -8.30
CA LYS A 40 11.52 -1.44 -9.21
C LYS A 40 12.05 -0.85 -10.53
N TYR A 41 11.30 0.07 -11.13
CA TYR A 41 11.73 0.75 -12.36
C TYR A 41 13.07 1.46 -12.19
N GLN A 42 13.28 2.17 -11.07
CA GLN A 42 14.58 2.82 -10.81
C GLN A 42 15.72 1.81 -10.66
N GLN A 43 15.48 0.65 -10.03
CA GLN A 43 16.49 -0.41 -9.93
C GLN A 43 16.85 -1.02 -11.29
N GLU A 44 15.87 -1.17 -12.18
CA GLU A 44 16.10 -1.64 -13.56
C GLU A 44 16.94 -0.62 -14.34
N CYS A 45 16.68 0.69 -14.21
CA CYS A 45 17.50 1.74 -14.81
C CYS A 45 18.93 1.77 -14.27
N LEU A 46 19.16 1.44 -12.99
CA LEU A 46 20.50 1.41 -12.38
C LEU A 46 21.41 0.29 -12.92
N ILE A 47 20.83 -0.71 -13.58
CA ILE A 47 21.57 -1.78 -14.26
C ILE A 47 22.07 -1.30 -15.63
N ASP A 48 21.39 -0.32 -16.23
CA ASP A 48 21.74 0.23 -17.54
C ASP A 48 22.87 1.28 -17.41
N GLN A 49 23.94 1.12 -18.22
CA GLN A 49 25.19 1.88 -18.08
C GLN A 49 25.10 3.33 -18.59
N GLY A 50 24.00 3.72 -19.23
CA GLY A 50 23.80 5.06 -19.82
C GLY A 50 23.13 6.09 -18.91
N ALA A 51 22.65 5.69 -17.73
CA ALA A 51 21.82 6.53 -16.88
C ALA A 51 22.62 7.28 -15.80
N ASP A 52 22.20 8.52 -15.46
CA ASP A 52 22.75 9.22 -14.29
C ASP A 52 22.32 8.49 -13.01
N ARG A 53 23.24 7.65 -12.53
CA ARG A 53 23.06 6.80 -11.36
C ARG A 53 22.52 7.57 -10.15
N SER A 54 22.97 8.81 -9.95
CA SER A 54 22.61 9.61 -8.78
C SER A 54 21.12 9.98 -8.76
N VAL A 55 20.54 10.24 -9.93
CA VAL A 55 19.10 10.54 -10.09
C VAL A 55 18.27 9.32 -9.69
N HIS A 56 18.62 8.16 -10.25
CA HIS A 56 17.87 6.92 -10.01
C HIS A 56 18.00 6.43 -8.56
N GLU A 57 19.18 6.53 -7.95
CA GLU A 57 19.39 6.24 -6.52
C GLU A 57 18.54 7.16 -5.64
N ARG A 58 18.49 8.46 -5.95
CA ARG A 58 17.71 9.44 -5.18
C ARG A 58 16.22 9.17 -5.24
N ILE A 59 15.69 8.80 -6.42
CA ILE A 59 14.27 8.46 -6.61
C ILE A 59 13.97 7.12 -5.92
N ALA A 60 14.79 6.09 -6.10
CA ALA A 60 14.62 4.80 -5.45
C ALA A 60 14.56 4.94 -3.92
N LEU A 61 15.45 5.75 -3.35
CA LEU A 61 15.45 6.04 -1.91
C LEU A 61 14.16 6.76 -1.47
N ALA A 62 13.66 7.72 -2.24
CA ALA A 62 12.41 8.41 -1.94
C ALA A 62 11.22 7.45 -1.96
N ALA A 63 11.13 6.62 -3.01
CA ALA A 63 10.07 5.63 -3.18
C ALA A 63 10.07 4.62 -2.02
N ALA A 64 11.24 4.16 -1.57
CA ALA A 64 11.35 3.27 -0.43
C ALA A 64 10.87 3.90 0.89
N LYS A 65 11.20 5.18 1.12
CA LYS A 65 10.74 5.91 2.32
C LYS A 65 9.23 6.13 2.31
N ALA A 66 8.67 6.57 1.18
CA ALA A 66 7.24 6.75 1.02
C ALA A 66 6.47 5.42 1.13
N HIS A 67 7.03 4.33 0.57
CA HIS A 67 6.48 2.98 0.72
C HIS A 67 6.36 2.57 2.19
N ALA A 68 7.41 2.77 2.99
CA ALA A 68 7.39 2.43 4.42
C ALA A 68 6.34 3.24 5.19
N GLU A 69 6.23 4.54 4.94
CA GLU A 69 5.21 5.41 5.54
C GLU A 69 3.79 4.95 5.17
N LEU A 70 3.56 4.61 3.90
CA LEU A 70 2.26 4.13 3.45
C LEU A 70 1.89 2.76 4.04
N GLU A 71 2.86 1.86 4.26
CA GLU A 71 2.59 0.59 4.96
C GLU A 71 2.23 0.81 6.43
N GLN A 72 2.83 1.80 7.10
CA GLN A 72 2.42 2.18 8.44
C GLN A 72 1.03 2.82 8.44
N CYS A 73 0.76 3.74 7.52
CA CYS A 73 -0.55 4.34 7.31
C CYS A 73 -1.64 3.28 7.10
N LEU A 74 -1.38 2.26 6.26
CA LEU A 74 -2.32 1.16 6.05
C LEU A 74 -2.59 0.40 7.34
N ALA A 75 -1.56 0.07 8.12
CA ALA A 75 -1.73 -0.62 9.39
C ALA A 75 -2.59 0.19 10.36
N ASP A 76 -2.39 1.51 10.43
CA ASP A 76 -3.18 2.40 11.26
C ASP A 76 -4.64 2.51 10.80
N VAL A 77 -4.87 2.63 9.49
CA VAL A 77 -6.22 2.66 8.91
C VAL A 77 -6.97 1.35 9.22
N LEU A 78 -6.33 0.21 8.99
CA LEU A 78 -6.91 -1.10 9.28
C LEU A 78 -7.28 -1.22 10.78
N ARG A 79 -6.39 -0.76 11.67
CA ARG A 79 -6.65 -0.73 13.12
C ARG A 79 -7.80 0.21 13.50
N LEU A 80 -7.84 1.42 12.94
CA LEU A 80 -8.90 2.41 13.19
C LEU A 80 -10.27 1.91 12.72
N GLU A 81 -10.30 1.19 11.61
CA GLU A 81 -11.49 0.55 11.07
C GLU A 81 -11.80 -0.82 11.71
N GLY A 82 -10.98 -1.28 12.66
CA GLY A 82 -11.22 -2.53 13.40
C GLY A 82 -11.03 -3.81 12.58
N TRP A 83 -10.23 -3.77 11.52
CA TRP A 83 -9.88 -4.96 10.74
C TRP A 83 -9.09 -5.96 11.59
N ASN A 84 -9.31 -7.24 11.35
CA ASN A 84 -8.49 -8.29 11.94
C ASN A 84 -7.08 -8.23 11.33
N ALA A 85 -6.05 -8.00 12.16
CA ALA A 85 -4.67 -7.82 11.71
C ALA A 85 -4.02 -9.11 11.16
N GLU A 86 -4.51 -10.28 11.57
CA GLU A 86 -4.00 -11.58 11.14
C GLU A 86 -4.69 -12.05 9.85
N THR A 87 -6.02 -11.99 9.82
CA THR A 87 -6.80 -12.46 8.67
C THR A 87 -6.98 -11.39 7.61
N LEU A 88 -6.73 -10.11 7.91
CA LEU A 88 -7.05 -8.97 7.05
C LEU A 88 -8.52 -8.95 6.65
N GLU A 89 -9.39 -9.34 7.57
CA GLU A 89 -10.84 -9.33 7.38
C GLU A 89 -11.44 -8.05 7.93
N MET A 90 -12.30 -7.43 7.14
CA MET A 90 -13.03 -6.24 7.54
C MET A 90 -14.17 -6.62 8.51
N PRO A 91 -14.41 -5.84 9.58
CA PRO A 91 -15.45 -6.18 10.54
C PRO A 91 -16.85 -5.91 9.97
N SER A 92 -17.77 -6.85 10.19
CA SER A 92 -19.11 -6.86 9.58
C SER A 92 -20.01 -5.66 9.94
N ASP A 93 -19.71 -4.98 11.04
CA ASP A 93 -20.40 -3.80 11.54
C ASP A 93 -19.90 -2.49 10.94
N LEU A 94 -18.70 -2.46 10.32
CA LEU A 94 -18.21 -1.27 9.60
C LEU A 94 -19.14 -0.87 8.45
N ALA A 95 -19.70 -1.87 7.77
CA ALA A 95 -20.70 -1.70 6.71
C ALA A 95 -21.98 -1.02 7.22
N LYS A 96 -22.32 -1.21 8.50
CA LYS A 96 -23.51 -0.63 9.14
C LYS A 96 -23.26 0.81 9.59
N ARG A 97 -22.05 1.13 10.08
CA ARG A 97 -21.69 2.47 10.57
C ARG A 97 -21.74 3.56 9.48
N ARG A 98 -21.50 3.20 8.20
CA ARG A 98 -21.60 4.12 7.06
C ARG A 98 -23.01 4.28 6.46
N ARG A 99 -23.97 3.42 6.82
CA ARG A 99 -25.39 3.57 6.43
C ARG A 99 -26.21 4.37 7.43
N ALA A 100 -25.62 4.77 8.56
CA ALA A 100 -26.27 5.70 9.47
C ALA A 100 -26.34 7.09 8.78
N PRO A 101 -27.52 7.72 8.74
CA PRO A 101 -27.75 8.99 8.05
C PRO A 101 -26.94 10.15 8.66
#